data_AF-A0A7T1HXE4-F1
#
_entry.id   AF-A0A7T1HXE4-F1
#
_cell.length_a   1.000
_cell.length_b   1.000
_cell.length_c   1.000
_cell.angle_alpha   90.00
_cell.angle_beta   90.00
_cell.angle_gamma   90.00
#
_symmetry.space_group_name_H-M   'P 1'
#
loop_
_entity.id
_entity.type
_entity.pdbx_description
1 polymer ?
#
loop_
_entity_poly.entity_id
_entity_poly.type
_entity_poly.pdbx_seq_one_letter_code
_entity_poly.pdbx_strand_id
1 'polypeptide(L)'
;MSDTLDRGELDQLFTFLARIQQEPTLREQLNQVQTAPEVSEIARLGGQSFRPETLIAVFARCNEQPYAREGLMDEKLIRVYLRRESIA
;
A
#
# COMPACT_ATOMS: atom_id res chain seq x y z
N MET A 1 -21.81 -2.38 -4.59
CA MET A 1 -21.24 -1.09 -5.04
C MET A 1 -20.02 -1.43 -5.87
N SER A 2 -19.99 -1.05 -7.14
CA SER A 2 -18.84 -1.38 -8.00
C SER A 2 -17.65 -0.55 -7.57
N ASP A 3 -16.75 -1.16 -6.78
CA ASP A 3 -15.42 -0.66 -6.41
C ASP A 3 -14.55 -0.56 -7.68
N THR A 4 -14.84 0.44 -8.49
CA THR A 4 -13.97 0.84 -9.59
C THR A 4 -12.88 1.67 -8.95
N LEU A 5 -11.73 1.02 -8.70
CA LEU A 5 -10.52 1.73 -8.27
C LEU A 5 -10.23 2.81 -9.31
N ASP A 6 -10.08 4.05 -8.84
CA ASP A 6 -9.79 5.17 -9.73
C ASP A 6 -8.42 4.97 -10.37
N ARG A 7 -8.32 5.17 -11.68
CA ARG A 7 -7.10 4.89 -12.42
C ARG A 7 -5.96 5.83 -12.02
N GLY A 8 -6.26 7.10 -11.79
CA GLY A 8 -5.25 8.07 -11.36
C GLY A 8 -4.75 7.75 -9.95
N GLU A 9 -5.65 7.33 -9.07
CA GLU A 9 -5.30 6.88 -7.73
C GLU A 9 -4.43 5.60 -7.72
N LEU A 10 -4.73 4.65 -8.61
CA LEU A 10 -3.89 3.47 -8.82
C LEU A 10 -2.49 3.85 -9.33
N ASP A 11 -2.40 4.77 -10.27
CA ASP A 11 -1.11 5.25 -10.79
C ASP A 11 -0.27 5.90 -9.68
N GLN A 12 -0.89 6.69 -8.79
CA GLN A 12 -0.24 7.27 -7.62
C GLN A 12 0.23 6.21 -6.63
N LEU A 13 -0.60 5.21 -6.35
CA LEU A 13 -0.25 4.08 -5.49
C LEU A 13 0.93 3.28 -6.06
N PHE A 14 0.90 2.90 -7.34
CA PHE A 14 1.98 2.13 -7.94
C PHE A 14 3.28 2.94 -8.05
N THR A 15 3.18 4.24 -8.31
CA THR A 15 4.34 5.15 -8.24
C THR A 15 4.94 5.15 -6.84
N PHE A 16 4.11 5.25 -5.79
CA PHE A 16 4.57 5.16 -4.41
C PHE A 16 5.25 3.81 -4.11
N LEU A 17 4.63 2.69 -4.51
CA LEU A 17 5.20 1.35 -4.29
C LEU A 17 6.54 1.16 -5.00
N ALA A 18 6.71 1.69 -6.21
CA ALA A 18 7.98 1.67 -6.93
C ALA A 18 9.07 2.47 -6.20
N ARG A 19 8.72 3.63 -5.62
CA ARG A 19 9.66 4.46 -4.85
C ARG A 19 10.18 3.77 -3.60
N ILE A 20 9.34 3.00 -2.89
CA ILE A 20 9.78 2.24 -1.70
C ILE A 20 10.97 1.31 -2.03
N GLN A 21 11.00 0.74 -3.23
CA GLN A 21 12.08 -0.15 -3.65
C GLN A 21 13.38 0.60 -3.96
N GLN A 22 13.29 1.87 -4.32
CA GLN A 22 14.42 2.70 -4.75
C GLN A 22 14.92 3.65 -3.65
N GLU A 23 14.10 3.94 -2.64
CA GLU A 23 14.35 4.91 -1.58
C GLU A 23 14.42 4.23 -0.19
N PRO A 24 15.62 3.89 0.31
CA PRO A 24 15.80 3.24 1.61
C PRO A 24 15.20 4.03 2.78
N THR A 25 15.26 5.35 2.74
CA THR A 25 14.70 6.24 3.77
C THR A 25 13.17 6.17 3.81
N LEU A 26 12.51 6.04 2.66
CA LEU A 26 11.06 5.84 2.59
C LEU A 26 10.68 4.47 3.17
N ARG A 27 11.49 3.45 2.89
CA ARG A 27 11.33 2.12 3.48
C ARG A 27 11.49 2.14 5.00
N GLU A 28 12.44 2.92 5.52
CA GLU A 28 12.61 3.11 6.97
C GLU A 28 11.41 3.81 7.61
N GLN A 29 10.84 4.83 6.97
CA GLN A 29 9.62 5.47 7.46
C GLN A 29 8.45 4.49 7.50
N LEU A 30 8.32 3.64 6.47
CA LEU A 30 7.30 2.59 6.44
C LEU A 30 7.49 1.51 7.51
N ASN A 31 8.71 1.31 8.02
CA ASN A 31 8.93 0.41 9.14
C ASN A 31 8.32 0.90 10.46
N GLN A 32 8.04 2.21 10.57
CA GLN A 32 7.51 2.83 11.79
C GLN A 32 5.98 2.83 11.86
N VAL A 33 5.30 2.54 10.75
CA VAL A 33 3.83 2.61 10.65
C VAL A 33 3.21 1.21 10.62
N GLN A 34 1.93 1.15 11.00
CA GLN A 34 1.22 -0.12 11.18
C GLN A 34 -0.16 -0.15 10.52
N THR A 35 -0.64 0.98 9.99
CA THR A 35 -1.99 1.12 9.45
C THR A 35 -2.00 1.74 8.04
N ALA A 36 -3.01 1.42 7.23
CA ALA A 36 -3.15 1.96 5.87
C ALA A 36 -3.32 3.49 5.82
N PRO A 37 -4.00 4.15 6.78
CA PRO A 37 -4.02 5.61 6.89
C PRO A 37 -2.64 6.22 7.07
N GLU A 38 -1.80 5.65 7.94
CA GLU A 38 -0.43 6.15 8.16
C GLU A 38 0.43 6.00 6.89
N VAL A 39 0.30 4.88 6.17
CA VAL A 39 0.98 4.67 4.88
C VAL A 39 0.52 5.70 3.84
N SER A 40 -0.78 5.98 3.79
CA SER A 40 -1.34 6.97 2.86
C SER A 40 -0.87 8.39 3.21
N GLU A 41 -0.69 8.71 4.48
CA GLU A 41 -0.14 9.99 4.92
C GLU A 41 1.35 10.13 4.57
N ILE A 42 2.16 9.08 4.75
CA ILE A 42 3.56 9.06 4.28
C ILE A 42 3.62 9.31 2.77
N ALA A 43 2.79 8.62 2.00
CA ALA A 43 2.71 8.84 0.55
C ALA A 43 2.34 10.28 0.21
N ARG A 44 1.35 10.85 0.91
CA ARG A 44 0.88 12.22 0.72
C ARG A 44 1.99 13.24 0.96
N LEU A 45 2.77 13.05 2.02
CA LEU A 45 3.96 13.88 2.30
C LEU A 45 5.04 13.73 1.21
N GLY A 46 5.12 12.56 0.57
CA GLY A 46 5.98 12.29 -0.57
C GLY A 46 5.44 12.77 -1.93
N GLY A 47 4.24 13.35 -1.98
CA GLY A 47 3.61 13.85 -3.20
C GLY A 47 2.72 12.84 -3.94
N GLN A 48 2.47 11.65 -3.39
CA GLN A 48 1.53 10.67 -3.92
C GLN A 48 0.25 10.67 -3.09
N SER A 49 -0.91 10.86 -3.71
CA SER A 49 -2.19 10.86 -3.00
C SER A 49 -3.05 9.68 -3.44
N PHE A 50 -3.32 8.78 -2.50
CA PHE A 50 -4.28 7.70 -2.63
C PHE A 50 -5.01 7.50 -1.30
N ARG A 51 -6.20 6.91 -1.36
CA ARG A 51 -7.00 6.57 -0.19
C ARG A 51 -6.52 5.27 0.44
N PRO A 52 -6.59 5.13 1.78
CA PRO A 52 -6.25 3.88 2.46
C PRO A 52 -7.01 2.66 1.93
N GLU A 53 -8.26 2.84 1.51
CA GLU A 53 -9.11 1.80 0.93
C GLU A 53 -8.54 1.25 -0.38
N THR A 54 -7.92 2.10 -1.19
CA THR A 54 -7.29 1.70 -2.47
C THR A 54 -6.07 0.81 -2.21
N LEU A 55 -5.23 1.17 -1.24
CA LEU A 55 -4.11 0.34 -0.79
C LEU A 55 -4.60 -1.04 -0.30
N ILE A 56 -5.64 -1.05 0.53
CA ILE A 56 -6.23 -2.29 1.07
C ILE A 56 -6.83 -3.15 -0.04
N ALA A 57 -7.57 -2.55 -0.98
CA ALA A 57 -8.19 -3.27 -2.08
C ALA A 57 -7.16 -3.90 -3.03
N VAL A 58 -6.06 -3.21 -3.30
CA VAL A 58 -4.93 -3.76 -4.08
C VAL A 58 -4.29 -4.92 -3.31
N PHE A 59 -4.05 -4.79 -2.01
CA PHE A 59 -3.49 -5.88 -1.21
C PHE A 59 -4.41 -7.08 -1.09
N ALA A 60 -5.72 -6.89 -0.97
CA ALA A 60 -6.70 -7.97 -0.99
C ALA A 60 -6.62 -8.76 -2.31
N ARG A 61 -6.60 -8.07 -3.45
CA ARG A 61 -6.47 -8.70 -4.78
C ARG A 61 -5.12 -9.41 -4.96
N CYS A 62 -4.03 -8.84 -4.48
CA CYS A 62 -2.72 -9.50 -4.49
C CYS A 62 -2.64 -10.67 -3.50
N ASN A 63 -3.48 -10.71 -2.46
CA ASN A 63 -3.59 -11.87 -1.57
C ASN A 63 -4.30 -13.05 -2.25
N GLU A 64 -5.32 -12.77 -3.06
CA GLU A 64 -6.07 -13.75 -3.86
C GLU A 64 -5.22 -14.41 -4.96
N GLN A 65 -4.13 -13.77 -5.39
CA GLN A 65 -3.19 -14.30 -6.40
C GLN A 65 -1.75 -14.29 -5.87
N PRO A 66 -1.21 -15.43 -5.39
CA PRO A 66 0.11 -15.50 -4.74
C PRO A 66 1.25 -14.94 -5.58
N TYR A 67 1.19 -15.08 -6.91
CA TYR A 67 2.18 -14.58 -7.87
C TYR A 67 2.18 -13.05 -7.99
N ALA A 68 1.06 -12.38 -7.68
CA ALA A 68 0.97 -10.92 -7.69
C ALA A 68 1.65 -10.27 -6.46
N ARG A 69 2.16 -11.08 -5.52
CA ARG A 69 2.96 -10.62 -4.38
C ARG A 69 4.41 -10.39 -4.75
N GLU A 70 4.95 -11.19 -5.68
CA GLU A 70 6.34 -11.09 -6.12
C GLU A 70 6.56 -9.74 -6.82
N GLY A 71 7.27 -8.84 -6.13
CA GLY A 71 7.63 -7.51 -6.64
C GLY A 71 6.70 -6.36 -6.26
N LEU A 72 5.57 -6.62 -5.58
CA LEU A 72 4.60 -5.57 -5.20
C LEU A 72 4.46 -5.41 -3.68
N MET A 73 4.61 -6.49 -2.91
CA MET A 73 4.46 -6.47 -1.46
C MET A 73 5.81 -6.61 -0.75
N ASP A 74 6.30 -5.51 -0.18
CA ASP A 74 7.30 -5.58 0.87
C ASP A 74 6.66 -6.26 2.10
N GLU A 75 7.42 -7.12 2.81
CA GLU A 75 6.99 -7.82 4.04
C GLU A 75 6.30 -6.89 5.04
N LYS A 76 6.67 -5.61 5.05
CA LYS A 76 6.14 -4.58 5.95
C LYS A 76 4.73 -4.13 5.59
N LEU A 77 4.44 -4.01 4.31
CA LEU A 77 3.10 -3.67 3.80
C LEU A 77 2.10 -4.81 4.01
N ILE A 78 2.59 -6.06 4.00
CA ILE A 78 1.81 -7.24 4.38
C ILE A 78 1.34 -7.13 5.84
N ARG A 79 2.19 -6.63 6.76
CA ARG A 79 1.80 -6.46 8.17
C ARG A 79 0.67 -5.45 8.35
N VAL A 80 0.69 -4.36 7.59
CA VAL A 80 -0.40 -3.37 7.57
C VAL A 80 -1.71 -4.02 7.13
N TYR A 81 -1.67 -4.84 6.08
CA TYR A 81 -2.83 -5.59 5.61
C TYR A 81 -3.34 -6.61 6.66
N LEU A 82 -2.45 -7.44 7.21
CA LEU A 82 -2.83 -8.48 8.19
C LEU A 82 -3.36 -7.91 9.50
N ARG A 83 -2.85 -6.75 9.95
CA ARG A 83 -3.34 -6.12 11.18
C ARG A 83 -4.77 -5.60 11.06
N ARG A 84 -5.26 -5.31 9.85
CA ARG A 84 -6.69 -5.07 9.60
C ARG A 84 -7.53 -6.30 9.92
N GLU A 85 -7.10 -7.48 9.45
CA GLU A 85 -7.84 -8.73 9.68
C GLU A 85 -7.86 -9.14 11.15
N SER A 86 -6.86 -8.71 11.94
CA SER A 86 -6.82 -8.96 13.39
C SER A 86 -7.71 -8.04 14.24
N ILE A 87 -8.23 -6.94 13.68
CA ILE A 87 -9.08 -5.97 14.41
C ILE A 87 -10.56 -6.14 14.01
N ALA A 88 -10.87 -7.07 13.11
CA ALA A 88 -12.23 -7.39 12.65
C ALA A 88 -12.88 -8.50 13.49
#